data_AF-A0AAE3MJR7-F1
#
_entry.id   AF-A0AAE3MJR7-F1
#
_cell.length_a   1.000
_cell.length_b   1.000
_cell.length_c   1.000
_cell.angle_alpha   90.00
_cell.angle_beta   90.00
_cell.angle_gamma   90.00
#
_symmetry.space_group_name_H-M   'P 1'
#
loop_
_entity.id
_entity.type
_entity.pdbx_description
1 polymer ?
#
loop_
_entity_poly.entity_id
_entity_poly.type
_entity_poly.pdbx_seq_one_letter_code
_entity_poly.pdbx_strand_id
1 'polypeptide(L)'
;MGILWRRFPPKNINYFYGYRTQRSMKNQQTWDFANQIGPDMFIRTGFFLFLISAFAFWFFDIREAIIANVVAMVFGLTSGVILCEGKLAQHFDKDGNPKG
;
A
#
# COMPACT_ATOMS: atom_id res chain seq x y z
N MET A 1 0.40 -12.40 2.01
CA MET A 1 1.51 -11.67 1.37
C MET A 1 2.12 -10.56 2.25
N GLY A 2 1.34 -9.68 2.88
CA GLY A 2 1.89 -8.60 3.73
C GLY A 2 2.78 -9.05 4.90
N ILE A 3 2.45 -10.16 5.57
CA ILE A 3 3.25 -10.69 6.71
C ILE A 3 4.63 -11.20 6.24
N LEU A 4 4.69 -11.88 5.09
CA LEU A 4 5.95 -12.32 4.48
C LEU A 4 6.84 -11.12 4.12
N TRP A 5 6.22 -10.07 3.57
CA TRP A 5 6.91 -8.84 3.20
C TRP A 5 7.43 -8.06 4.41
N ARG A 6 6.71 -8.12 5.54
CA ARG A 6 7.15 -7.55 6.83
C ARG A 6 8.29 -8.36 7.45
N ARG A 7 8.31 -9.68 7.27
CA ARG A 7 9.35 -10.58 7.78
C ARG A 7 10.63 -10.53 6.93
N PHE A 8 10.48 -10.34 5.62
CA PHE A 8 11.57 -10.28 4.64
C PHE A 8 11.40 -9.06 3.73
N PRO A 9 11.63 -7.84 4.26
CA PRO A 9 11.62 -6.65 3.43
C PRO A 9 12.73 -6.76 2.37
N PRO A 10 12.49 -6.30 1.13
CA PRO A 10 13.53 -6.22 0.11
C PRO A 10 14.66 -5.31 0.61
N LYS A 11 15.83 -5.89 0.87
CA LYS A 11 16.98 -5.16 1.42
C LYS A 11 17.67 -4.25 0.42
N ASN A 12 17.49 -4.50 -0.88
CA ASN A 12 18.11 -3.72 -1.95
C ASN A 12 17.01 -3.25 -2.91
N ILE A 13 17.23 -2.06 -3.50
CA ILE A 13 16.42 -1.57 -4.61
C ILE A 13 16.48 -2.61 -5.74
N ASN A 14 15.33 -3.21 -6.05
CA ASN A 14 15.21 -4.19 -7.13
C ASN A 14 13.94 -3.92 -7.93
N TYR A 15 14.06 -4.02 -9.25
CA TYR A 15 12.94 -3.85 -10.17
C TYR A 15 11.96 -5.03 -10.18
N PHE A 16 12.26 -6.14 -9.50
CA PHE A 16 11.41 -7.34 -9.46
C PHE A 16 10.63 -7.56 -8.17
N TYR A 17 11.01 -6.92 -7.05
CA TYR A 17 10.33 -7.07 -5.76
C TYR A 17 10.29 -5.76 -4.95
N GLY A 18 9.26 -5.54 -4.14
CA GLY A 18 9.11 -4.33 -3.30
C GLY A 18 8.13 -3.27 -3.81
N TYR A 19 7.91 -2.25 -2.99
CA TYR A 19 7.06 -1.09 -3.30
C TYR A 19 7.80 -0.14 -4.26
N ARG A 20 7.45 -0.20 -5.55
CA ARG A 20 8.16 0.52 -6.64
C ARG A 20 7.38 1.74 -7.07
N THR A 21 7.74 2.88 -6.51
CA THR A 21 7.37 4.19 -7.04
C THR A 21 8.64 4.98 -7.33
N GLN A 22 8.56 5.97 -8.21
CA GLN A 22 9.73 6.77 -8.59
C GLN A 22 10.41 7.43 -7.38
N ARG A 23 9.63 7.77 -6.34
CA ARG A 23 10.17 8.30 -5.07
C ARG A 23 10.73 7.22 -4.15
N SER A 24 10.09 6.05 -4.05
CA SER A 24 10.59 4.99 -3.17
C SER A 24 11.91 4.39 -3.66
N MET A 25 12.18 4.40 -4.96
CA MET A 25 13.42 3.86 -5.54
C MET A 25 14.57 4.88 -5.61
N LYS A 26 14.39 6.11 -5.11
CA LYS A 26 15.38 7.17 -5.29
C LYS A 26 16.67 6.94 -4.48
N ASN A 27 16.55 6.53 -3.21
CA ASN A 27 17.67 6.20 -2.32
C ASN A 27 17.37 4.93 -1.53
N GLN A 28 18.41 4.29 -0.98
CA GLN A 28 18.22 3.10 -0.13
C GLN A 28 17.39 3.42 1.13
N GLN A 29 17.53 4.62 1.69
CA GLN A 29 16.73 5.06 2.85
C GLN A 29 15.25 5.22 2.51
N THR A 30 14.92 5.81 1.36
CA THR A 30 13.52 5.93 0.91
C THR A 30 12.92 4.58 0.57
N TRP A 31 13.74 3.67 0.04
CA TRP A 31 13.37 2.29 -0.25
C TRP A 31 13.04 1.50 1.01
N ASP A 32 13.90 1.55 2.03
CA ASP A 32 13.70 0.85 3.30
C ASP A 32 12.44 1.36 4.02
N PHE A 33 12.25 2.69 4.03
CA PHE A 33 11.06 3.31 4.62
C PHE A 33 9.76 2.92 3.90
N ALA A 34 9.75 2.98 2.57
CA ALA A 34 8.58 2.60 1.78
C ALA A 34 8.22 1.11 1.95
N ASN A 35 9.22 0.23 1.99
CA ASN A 35 9.02 -1.19 2.17
C ASN A 35 8.72 -1.60 3.62
N GLN A 36 9.00 -0.75 4.60
CA GLN A 36 8.54 -0.92 5.98
C GLN A 36 7.05 -0.56 6.12
N ILE A 37 6.59 0.50 5.44
CA ILE A 37 5.22 1.03 5.56
C ILE A 37 4.24 0.30 4.64
N GLY A 38 4.68 -0.12 3.44
CA GLY A 38 3.86 -0.82 2.46
C GLY A 38 3.10 -2.02 3.01
N PRO A 39 3.74 -2.96 3.74
CA PRO A 39 3.08 -4.14 4.31
C PRO A 39 1.95 -3.80 5.27
N ASP A 40 2.15 -2.81 6.16
CA ASP A 40 1.14 -2.39 7.13
C ASP A 40 -0.05 -1.73 6.42
N MET A 41 0.19 -1.00 5.33
CA MET A 41 -0.88 -0.44 4.50
C MET A 41 -1.67 -1.52 3.77
N PHE A 42 -1.00 -2.50 3.17
CA PHE A 42 -1.68 -3.63 2.52
C PHE A 42 -2.55 -4.42 3.50
N ILE A 43 -2.08 -4.65 4.73
CA ILE A 43 -2.85 -5.35 5.76
C ILE A 43 -4.09 -4.53 6.15
N ARG A 44 -3.95 -3.22 6.37
CA ARG A 44 -5.08 -2.34 6.70
C ARG A 44 -6.10 -2.30 5.57
N THR A 45 -5.67 -2.05 4.33
CA THR A 45 -6.55 -2.00 3.16
C THR A 45 -7.26 -3.34 2.94
N GLY A 46 -6.55 -4.46 3.08
CA GLY A 46 -7.14 -5.79 2.99
C GLY A 46 -8.18 -6.05 4.09
N PHE A 47 -7.92 -5.60 5.31
CA PHE A 47 -8.87 -5.72 6.41
C PHE A 47 -10.14 -4.86 6.17
N PHE A 48 -9.99 -3.63 5.72
CA PHE A 48 -11.13 -2.78 5.34
C PHE A 48 -11.97 -3.39 4.21
N LEU A 49 -11.32 -3.91 3.17
CA LEU A 49 -11.98 -4.64 2.08
C LEU A 49 -12.75 -5.86 2.58
N PHE A 50 -12.17 -6.62 3.50
CA PHE A 50 -12.85 -7.78 4.10
C PHE A 50 -14.12 -7.36 4.84
N LEU A 51 -14.07 -6.28 5.63
CA LEU A 51 -15.24 -5.76 6.33
C LEU A 51 -16.33 -5.27 5.37
N ILE A 52 -15.94 -4.53 4.33
CA ILE A 52 -16.87 -4.05 3.29
C ILE A 52 -17.52 -5.23 2.58
N SER A 53 -16.74 -6.27 2.27
CA SER A 53 -17.24 -7.46 1.59
C SER A 53 -18.23 -8.24 2.46
N ALA A 54 -17.91 -8.43 3.74
CA ALA A 54 -18.79 -9.10 4.70
C ALA A 54 -20.10 -8.31 4.92
N PHE A 55 -20.02 -6.98 4.99
CA PHE A 55 -21.19 -6.12 5.11
C PHE A 55 -22.04 -6.15 3.83
N ALA A 56 -21.41 -6.02 2.66
CA ALA A 56 -22.11 -6.03 1.38
C ALA A 56 -22.85 -7.36 1.13
N PHE A 57 -22.25 -8.48 1.52
CA PHE A 57 -22.88 -9.80 1.40
C PHE A 57 -24.16 -9.94 2.23
N TRP A 58 -24.26 -9.25 3.38
CA TRP A 58 -25.44 -9.35 4.24
C TRP A 58 -26.59 -8.44 3.80
N PHE A 59 -26.29 -7.31 3.15
CA PHE A 59 -27.29 -6.29 2.80
C PHE A 59 -27.65 -6.21 1.31
N PHE A 60 -26.81 -6.71 0.40
CA PHE A 60 -26.99 -6.55 -1.05
C PHE A 60 -27.00 -7.87 -1.79
N ASP A 61 -27.70 -7.89 -2.92
CA ASP A 61 -27.60 -8.97 -3.89
C ASP A 61 -26.18 -9.13 -4.43
N ILE A 62 -25.83 -10.35 -4.83
CA ILE A 62 -24.47 -10.72 -5.18
C ILE A 62 -23.88 -9.85 -6.32
N ARG A 63 -24.71 -9.41 -7.27
CA ARG A 63 -24.29 -8.54 -8.38
C ARG A 63 -23.84 -7.17 -7.88
N GLU A 64 -24.64 -6.53 -7.03
CA GLU A 64 -24.33 -5.21 -6.48
C GLU A 64 -23.15 -5.28 -5.50
N ALA A 65 -23.10 -6.35 -4.69
CA ALA A 65 -21.98 -6.60 -3.79
C ALA A 65 -20.65 -6.78 -4.54
N ILE A 66 -20.64 -7.46 -5.69
CA ILE A 66 -19.43 -7.61 -6.53
C ILE A 66 -18.98 -6.25 -7.06
N ILE A 67 -19.89 -5.45 -7.61
CA ILE A 67 -19.55 -4.13 -8.17
C ILE A 67 -18.99 -3.23 -7.06
N ALA A 68 -19.65 -3.16 -5.91
CA ALA A 68 -19.19 -2.38 -4.76
C ALA A 68 -17.79 -2.80 -4.27
N ASN A 69 -17.53 -4.11 -4.20
CA ASN A 69 -16.21 -4.62 -3.81
C ASN A 69 -15.11 -4.28 -4.82
N VAL A 70 -15.38 -4.41 -6.12
CA VAL A 70 -14.41 -4.06 -7.17
C VAL A 70 -14.07 -2.57 -7.10
N VAL A 71 -15.08 -1.71 -6.96
CA VAL A 71 -14.89 -0.27 -6.80
C VAL A 71 -14.08 0.04 -5.55
N ALA A 72 -14.44 -0.54 -4.40
CA ALA A 72 -13.71 -0.38 -3.15
C ALA A 72 -12.25 -0.86 -3.25
N MET A 73 -11.98 -1.92 -4.02
CA MET A 73 -10.63 -2.44 -4.21
C MET A 73 -9.75 -1.48 -5.00
N VAL A 74 -10.28 -0.92 -6.11
CA VAL A 74 -9.54 0.07 -6.91
C VAL A 74 -9.26 1.33 -6.09
N PHE A 75 -10.24 1.81 -5.32
CA PHE A 75 -10.05 2.96 -4.43
C PHE A 75 -9.06 2.65 -3.29
N GLY A 76 -9.13 1.46 -2.70
CA GLY A 76 -8.21 1.04 -1.63
C GLY A 76 -6.75 0.95 -2.10
N LEU A 77 -6.52 0.46 -3.31
CA LEU A 77 -5.18 0.37 -3.90
C LEU A 77 -4.64 1.76 -4.26
N THR A 78 -5.45 2.61 -4.89
CA THR A 78 -5.02 3.97 -5.28
C THR A 78 -4.78 4.86 -4.07
N SER A 79 -5.66 4.85 -3.08
CA SER A 79 -5.46 5.57 -1.81
C SER A 79 -4.23 5.07 -1.06
N GLY A 80 -3.99 3.76 -1.06
CA GLY A 80 -2.78 3.16 -0.51
C GLY A 80 -1.51 3.73 -1.16
N VAL A 81 -1.52 3.89 -2.49
CA VAL A 81 -0.39 4.47 -3.22
C VAL A 81 -0.19 5.94 -2.87
N ILE A 82 -1.26 6.73 -2.88
CA ILE A 82 -1.20 8.18 -2.58
C ILE A 82 -0.74 8.44 -1.15
N LEU A 83 -1.23 7.68 -0.18
CA LEU A 83 -0.83 7.80 1.22
C LEU A 83 0.65 7.42 1.42
N CYS A 84 1.14 6.41 0.71
CA CYS A 84 2.55 6.01 0.78
C CYS A 84 3.44 7.11 0.16
N GLU A 85 3.06 7.65 -0.99
CA GLU A 85 3.70 8.82 -1.62
C GLU A 85 3.67 10.06 -0.72
N GLY A 86 2.57 10.29 -0.01
CA GLY A 86 2.42 11.38 0.95
C GLY A 86 3.35 11.21 2.15
N LYS A 87 3.44 10.01 2.73
CA LYS A 87 4.38 9.72 3.83
C LYS A 87 5.83 9.85 3.39
N LEU A 88 6.16 9.39 2.18
CA LEU A 88 7.47 9.60 1.55
C LEU A 88 7.76 11.10 1.39
N ALA A 89 6.79 11.91 0.92
CA ALA A 89 6.98 13.35 0.73
C ALA A 89 7.12 14.15 2.04
N GLN A 90 6.52 13.65 3.13
CA GLN A 90 6.66 14.23 4.46
C GLN A 90 8.04 13.93 5.06
N HIS A 91 8.51 12.68 4.96
CA HIS A 91 9.78 12.27 5.55
C HIS A 91 10.99 12.58 4.68
N PHE A 92 10.83 12.72 3.36
CA PHE A 92 11.93 12.91 2.42
C PHE A 92 11.70 14.10 1.48
N ASP A 93 12.79 14.77 1.10
CA ASP A 93 12.81 15.79 0.06
C ASP A 93 12.68 15.18 -1.34
N LYS A 94 12.63 16.05 -2.36
CA LYS A 94 12.55 15.58 -3.74
C LYS A 94 13.76 14.74 -4.13
N ASP A 95 14.88 14.87 -3.43
CA ASP A 95 16.15 14.20 -3.68
C ASP A 95 16.37 12.92 -2.87
N GLY A 96 15.42 12.58 -2.00
CA GLY A 96 15.44 11.38 -1.18
C GLY A 96 16.27 11.55 0.10
N ASN A 97 16.58 12.77 0.52
CA ASN A 97 17.18 13.06 1.82
C ASN A 97 16.08 13.22 2.87
N PRO A 98 16.28 12.74 4.10
CA PRO A 98 15.31 12.91 5.18
C PRO A 98 15.14 14.39 5.52
N LYS A 99 13.89 14.86 5.59
CA LYS A 99 13.55 16.18 6.13
C LYS A 99 13.58 16.10 7.66
N GLY A 100 14.63 16.66 8.25
CA GLY A 100 14.71 16.93 9.69
C GLY A 100 13.86 18.13 10.08
#